data_AF-A0A9X7P6A0-F1
#
_entry.id   AF-A0A9X7P6A0-F1
#
_cell.length_a   1.000
_cell.length_b   1.000
_cell.length_c   1.000
_cell.angle_alpha   90.00
_cell.angle_beta   90.00
_cell.angle_gamma   90.00
#
_symmetry.space_group_name_H-M   'P 1'
#
loop_
_entity.id
_entity.type
_entity.pdbx_description
1 polymer ?
#
loop_
_entity_poly.entity_id
_entity_poly.type
_entity_poly.pdbx_seq_one_letter_code
_entity_poly.pdbx_strand_id
1 'polypeptide(L)'
;MPFTAPTVANKGNLFHVGPSPIILVTVQEWVVFNIVQSTLLLIPTWGIQPVSPPANALAAHASRPLLHEELQPRHIELITAERVLDSVYLATENLFQWYYSSSSPTPGVPVKVIACCAKNITARQQLVPIPPGSHALARAFYNYEILVTYADAAGHTATITLMSGPRWQRAFVSPGPGRLEVQVKVACSRIEITTPPPPEPGPASPYKPVRVWVCV
;
A
#
# COMPACT_ATOMS: atom_id res chain seq x y z
N MET A 1 -14.92 -54.63 -51.37
CA MET A 1 -15.37 -53.25 -51.68
C MET A 1 -16.83 -53.12 -51.24
N PRO A 2 -17.34 -51.99 -50.73
CA PRO A 2 -16.72 -50.74 -50.25
C PRO A 2 -17.20 -50.31 -48.83
N PHE A 3 -16.75 -49.12 -48.40
CA PHE A 3 -17.17 -48.28 -47.26
C PHE A 3 -16.60 -48.56 -45.86
N THR A 4 -15.51 -47.85 -45.52
CA THR A 4 -15.47 -46.96 -44.34
C THR A 4 -14.55 -45.78 -44.67
N ALA A 5 -15.15 -44.59 -44.68
CA ALA A 5 -14.48 -43.30 -44.84
C ALA A 5 -13.38 -43.09 -43.77
N PRO A 6 -12.34 -42.28 -44.05
CA PRO A 6 -11.40 -41.88 -43.02
C PRO A 6 -12.13 -40.95 -42.04
N THR A 7 -12.10 -41.27 -40.75
CA THR A 7 -12.54 -40.38 -39.67
C THR A 7 -11.65 -39.14 -39.66
N VAL A 8 -12.09 -38.13 -40.41
CA VAL A 8 -11.71 -36.73 -40.26
C VAL A 8 -12.49 -36.18 -39.07
N ALA A 9 -11.94 -36.22 -37.86
CA ALA A 9 -12.47 -35.46 -36.73
C ALA A 9 -11.44 -35.33 -35.60
N ASN A 10 -10.55 -34.33 -35.72
CA ASN A 10 -9.96 -33.54 -34.62
C ASN A 10 -8.77 -32.66 -35.07
N LYS A 11 -8.75 -32.21 -36.33
CA LYS A 11 -7.91 -31.08 -36.75
C LYS A 11 -8.76 -29.81 -36.78
N GLY A 12 -9.02 -29.23 -35.62
CA GLY A 12 -9.80 -27.98 -35.56
C GLY A 12 -10.42 -27.59 -34.23
N ASN A 13 -10.22 -28.33 -33.13
CA ASN A 13 -10.68 -27.85 -31.83
C ASN A 13 -9.82 -26.66 -31.38
N LEU A 14 -10.22 -25.47 -31.81
CA LEU A 14 -9.92 -24.23 -31.11
C LEU A 14 -10.69 -24.30 -29.79
N PHE A 15 -10.00 -24.73 -28.74
CA PHE A 15 -10.53 -24.58 -27.39
C PHE A 15 -10.62 -23.09 -27.10
N HIS A 16 -11.83 -22.56 -27.13
CA HIS A 16 -12.11 -21.23 -26.64
C HIS A 16 -11.91 -21.25 -25.13
N VAL A 17 -10.74 -20.81 -24.66
CA VAL A 17 -10.54 -20.46 -23.26
C VAL A 17 -11.47 -19.27 -23.01
N GLY A 18 -12.55 -19.50 -22.25
CA GLY A 18 -13.47 -18.44 -21.85
C GLY A 18 -12.74 -17.32 -21.11
N PRO A 19 -13.35 -16.13 -20.95
CA PRO A 19 -12.70 -15.00 -20.31
C PRO A 19 -12.24 -15.36 -18.90
N SER A 20 -10.92 -15.31 -18.66
CA SER A 20 -10.36 -15.52 -17.33
C SER A 20 -10.76 -14.38 -16.40
N PRO A 21 -11.18 -14.67 -15.16
CA PRO A 21 -11.45 -13.61 -14.19
C PRO A 21 -10.19 -12.81 -13.89
N ILE A 22 -10.42 -11.53 -13.60
CA ILE A 22 -9.41 -10.55 -13.26
C ILE A 22 -9.73 -10.05 -11.86
N ILE A 23 -8.73 -10.07 -10.98
CA ILE A 23 -8.81 -9.38 -9.68
C ILE A 23 -8.28 -7.97 -9.89
N LEU A 24 -9.14 -6.98 -9.67
CA LEU A 24 -8.83 -5.56 -9.70
C LEU A 24 -8.63 -5.08 -8.26
N VAL A 25 -7.49 -4.46 -7.97
CA VAL A 25 -7.19 -3.91 -6.65
C VAL A 25 -6.84 -2.43 -6.79
N THR A 26 -7.71 -1.56 -6.28
CA THR A 26 -7.40 -0.14 -6.09
C THR A 26 -6.69 0.03 -4.76
N VAL A 27 -5.54 0.70 -4.81
CA VAL A 27 -4.70 1.01 -3.67
C VAL A 27 -4.58 2.52 -3.55
N GLN A 28 -4.76 3.03 -2.34
CA GLN A 28 -4.52 4.42 -2.01
C GLN A 28 -3.12 4.56 -1.40
N GLU A 29 -2.33 5.46 -1.99
CA GLU A 29 -0.97 5.78 -1.58
C GLU A 29 -0.95 7.18 -1.00
N TRP A 30 -0.61 7.30 0.28
CA TRP A 30 -0.38 8.59 0.94
C TRP A 30 1.11 8.78 1.18
N VAL A 31 1.63 9.91 0.72
CA VAL A 31 3.02 10.30 0.92
C VAL A 31 3.03 11.63 1.66
N VAL A 32 3.72 11.65 2.80
CA VAL A 32 3.92 12.84 3.61
C VAL A 32 5.38 13.24 3.53
N PHE A 33 5.63 14.46 3.07
CA PHE A 33 6.95 15.09 3.05
C PHE A 33 7.05 16.05 4.22
N ASN A 34 7.79 15.67 5.26
CA ASN A 34 8.04 16.50 6.42
C ASN A 34 9.43 17.12 6.35
N ILE A 35 9.55 18.38 6.70
CA ILE A 35 10.82 19.01 7.04
C ILE A 35 10.92 19.00 8.55
N VAL A 36 11.85 18.23 9.11
CA VAL A 36 12.03 18.08 10.56
C VAL A 36 13.34 18.71 11.01
N GLN A 37 13.31 19.33 12.17
CA GLN A 37 14.48 19.90 12.83
C GLN A 37 14.56 19.39 14.26
N SER A 38 15.69 18.78 14.62
CA SER A 38 15.98 18.43 16.00
C SER A 38 16.14 19.71 16.82
N THR A 39 15.38 19.82 17.89
CA THR A 39 15.36 20.98 18.77
C THR A 39 15.32 20.56 20.23
N LEU A 40 15.58 21.51 21.11
CA LEU A 40 15.53 21.33 22.55
C LEU A 40 14.28 22.04 23.06
N LEU A 41 13.38 21.28 23.69
CA LEU A 41 12.14 21.79 24.26
C LEU A 41 12.26 21.80 25.78
N LEU A 42 11.95 22.94 26.39
CA LEU A 42 11.80 23.04 27.83
C LEU A 42 10.38 22.59 28.20
N ILE A 43 10.28 21.56 29.02
CA ILE A 43 9.00 21.06 29.52
C ILE A 43 8.92 21.26 31.04
N PRO A 44 7.79 21.76 31.54
CA PRO A 44 7.51 21.74 32.97
C PRO A 44 7.31 20.30 33.43
N THR A 45 8.04 19.86 34.46
CA THR A 45 7.86 18.53 35.06
C THR A 45 7.44 18.64 36.52
N TRP A 46 6.58 17.72 36.93
CA TRP A 46 5.99 17.72 38.27
C TRP A 46 6.91 17.10 39.34
N GLY A 47 8.06 16.55 38.92
CA GLY A 47 8.95 15.79 39.80
C GLY A 47 8.30 14.49 40.27
N ILE A 48 9.06 13.39 40.26
CA ILE A 48 8.63 12.18 40.97
C ILE A 48 8.85 12.49 42.45
N GLN A 49 7.81 12.89 43.17
CA GLN A 49 7.90 13.00 44.62
C GLN A 49 8.04 11.56 45.14
N PRO A 50 9.16 11.18 45.78
CA PRO A 50 9.20 9.89 46.46
C PRO A 50 8.07 9.92 47.47
N VAL A 51 7.17 8.93 47.38
CA VAL A 51 6.15 8.71 48.39
C VAL A 51 6.91 8.29 49.65
N SER A 52 7.34 9.25 50.46
CA SER A 52 7.64 8.98 51.85
C SER A 52 6.30 8.66 52.50
N PRO A 53 6.05 7.40 52.93
CA PRO A 53 4.86 7.13 53.71
C PRO A 53 4.91 8.04 54.94
N PRO A 54 3.84 8.78 55.27
CA PRO A 54 3.87 9.61 56.46
C PRO A 54 4.02 8.66 57.65
N ALA A 55 5.09 8.82 58.42
CA ALA A 55 5.34 8.00 59.60
C ALA A 55 4.23 8.09 60.66
N ASN A 56 3.24 8.99 60.49
CA ASN A 56 2.09 9.17 61.38
C ASN A 56 0.78 9.49 60.61
N ALA A 57 0.39 8.68 59.61
CA ALA A 57 -0.87 8.85 58.86
C ALA A 57 -2.10 8.18 59.50
N LEU A 58 -2.15 8.09 60.83
CA LEU A 58 -3.35 7.70 61.57
C LEU A 58 -3.68 8.83 62.52
N ALA A 59 -4.82 9.48 62.28
CA ALA A 59 -5.42 10.54 63.10
C ALA A 59 -4.93 11.98 62.88
N ALA A 60 -5.23 12.57 61.72
CA ALA A 60 -5.72 13.96 61.64
C ALA A 60 -6.17 14.25 60.20
N HIS A 61 -7.22 15.05 60.05
CA HIS A 61 -7.72 15.62 58.78
C HIS A 61 -8.79 14.82 58.01
N ALA A 62 -9.89 14.48 58.69
CA ALA A 62 -11.16 14.13 58.05
C ALA A 62 -12.02 15.37 57.65
N SER A 63 -11.45 16.58 57.60
CA SER A 63 -12.25 17.79 57.38
C SER A 63 -11.42 18.97 56.89
N ARG A 64 -10.81 18.86 55.72
CA ARG A 64 -10.39 20.02 54.94
C ARG A 64 -10.75 19.75 53.48
N PRO A 65 -11.50 20.65 52.80
CA PRO A 65 -11.65 20.51 51.36
C PRO A 65 -10.24 20.56 50.78
N LEU A 66 -9.84 19.50 50.07
CA LEU A 66 -8.65 19.48 49.25
C LEU A 66 -8.87 20.52 48.15
N LEU A 67 -8.57 21.79 48.47
CA LEU A 67 -8.24 22.79 47.47
C LEU A 67 -7.29 22.08 46.52
N HIS A 68 -7.65 22.02 45.25
CA HIS A 68 -6.70 21.71 44.20
C HIS A 68 -5.60 22.76 44.32
N GLU A 69 -4.55 22.47 45.11
CA GLU A 69 -3.24 23.05 44.87
C GLU A 69 -2.96 22.65 43.43
N GLU A 70 -3.16 23.58 42.51
CA GLU A 70 -2.67 23.45 41.15
C GLU A 70 -1.21 23.05 41.28
N LEU A 71 -0.92 21.79 40.92
CA LEU A 71 0.41 21.23 40.94
C LEU A 71 1.28 22.11 40.03
N GLN A 72 1.92 23.12 40.62
CA GLN A 72 2.85 23.95 39.89
C GLN A 72 4.05 23.08 39.56
N PRO A 73 4.45 23.01 38.28
CA PRO A 73 5.62 22.26 37.89
C PRO A 73 6.82 22.81 38.64
N ARG A 74 7.49 21.93 39.39
CA ARG A 74 8.60 22.30 40.29
C ARG A 74 9.94 22.32 39.58
N HIS A 75 10.02 21.69 38.41
CA HIS A 75 11.24 21.57 37.63
C HIS A 75 10.96 21.89 36.16
N ILE A 76 12.00 22.39 35.49
CA ILE A 76 12.03 22.52 34.04
C ILE A 76 13.04 21.51 33.54
N GLU A 77 12.59 20.55 32.74
CA GLU A 77 13.46 19.60 32.08
C GLU A 77 13.65 20.00 30.62
N LEU A 78 14.83 19.72 30.10
CA LEU A 78 15.17 19.91 28.70
C LEU A 78 15.08 18.56 28.00
N ILE A 79 14.18 18.44 27.03
CA ILE A 79 14.06 17.24 26.21
C ILE A 79 14.49 17.53 24.78
N THR A 80 15.06 16.51 24.14
CA THR A 80 15.26 16.53 22.69
C THR A 80 13.94 16.19 22.02
N ALA A 81 13.49 17.04 21.11
CA ALA A 81 12.28 16.85 20.32
C ALA A 81 12.53 17.10 18.83
N GLU A 82 11.70 16.52 17.98
CA GLU A 82 11.67 16.85 16.56
C GLU A 82 10.54 17.84 16.29
N ARG A 83 10.90 19.03 15.81
CA ARG A 83 9.95 20.03 15.35
C ARG A 83 9.73 19.86 13.86
N VAL A 84 8.47 19.74 13.45
CA VAL A 84 8.08 19.83 12.03
C VAL A 84 8.06 21.31 11.63
N LEU A 85 8.88 21.68 10.64
CA LEU A 85 8.97 23.03 10.09
C LEU A 85 8.01 23.23 8.91
N ASP A 86 7.84 22.19 8.09
CA ASP A 86 6.98 22.19 6.91
C ASP A 86 6.45 20.78 6.66
N SER A 87 5.25 20.66 6.09
CA SER A 87 4.66 19.37 5.74
C SER A 87 3.78 19.47 4.51
N VAL A 88 4.01 18.58 3.54
CA VAL A 88 3.20 18.47 2.33
C VAL A 88 2.69 17.05 2.19
N TYR A 89 1.39 16.92 1.93
CA TYR A 89 0.68 15.65 1.84
C TYR A 89 0.19 15.42 0.42
N LEU A 90 0.49 14.25 -0.14
CA LEU A 90 -0.01 13.81 -1.43
C LEU A 90 -0.73 12.48 -1.28
N ALA A 91 -1.86 12.35 -1.98
CA ALA A 91 -2.66 11.13 -2.02
C ALA A 91 -2.93 10.75 -3.48
N THR A 92 -2.62 9.50 -3.84
CA THR A 92 -2.81 8.99 -5.20
C THR A 92 -3.50 7.64 -5.15
N GLU A 93 -4.43 7.38 -6.07
CA GLU A 93 -5.03 6.07 -6.26
C GLU A 93 -4.37 5.33 -7.43
N ASN A 94 -4.10 4.04 -7.25
CA ASN A 94 -3.51 3.19 -8.27
C ASN A 94 -4.31 1.90 -8.42
N LEU A 95 -4.50 1.47 -9.67
CA LEU A 95 -5.18 0.22 -10.00
C LEU A 95 -4.17 -0.87 -10.34
N PHE A 96 -4.27 -2.00 -9.67
CA PHE A 96 -3.53 -3.23 -9.96
C PHE A 96 -4.47 -4.29 -10.50
N GLN A 97 -3.96 -5.10 -11.42
CA GLN A 97 -4.73 -6.14 -12.08
C GLN A 97 -3.98 -7.46 -12.00
N TRP A 98 -4.69 -8.51 -11.60
CA TRP A 98 -4.19 -9.87 -11.65
C TRP A 98 -5.08 -10.72 -12.53
N TYR A 99 -4.50 -11.31 -13.56
CA TYR A 99 -5.20 -12.16 -14.51
C TYR A 99 -5.10 -13.60 -14.03
N TYR A 100 -6.25 -14.22 -13.80
CA TYR A 100 -6.28 -15.65 -13.51
C TYR A 100 -5.81 -16.46 -14.71
N SER A 101 -4.99 -17.47 -14.44
CA SER A 101 -4.61 -18.48 -15.44
C SER A 101 -4.79 -19.87 -14.84
N SER A 102 -5.44 -20.77 -15.57
CA SER A 102 -5.61 -22.18 -15.18
C SER A 102 -4.30 -22.95 -15.10
N SER A 103 -3.22 -22.42 -15.70
CA SER A 103 -1.85 -22.96 -15.58
C SER A 103 -1.09 -22.45 -14.36
N SER A 104 -1.67 -21.52 -13.59
CA SER A 104 -1.05 -21.00 -12.39
C SER A 104 -0.97 -22.08 -11.31
N PRO A 105 0.09 -22.11 -10.48
CA PRO A 105 0.15 -22.99 -9.31
C PRO A 105 -0.88 -22.59 -8.23
N THR A 106 -1.64 -21.52 -8.43
CA THR A 106 -2.67 -21.07 -7.48
C THR A 106 -3.97 -21.87 -7.65
N PRO A 107 -4.56 -22.35 -6.55
CA PRO A 107 -5.72 -23.22 -6.61
C PRO A 107 -6.99 -22.45 -6.97
N GLY A 108 -7.76 -23.01 -7.90
CA GLY A 108 -9.15 -22.63 -8.16
C GLY A 108 -9.35 -21.28 -8.82
N VAL A 109 -10.49 -21.14 -9.51
CA VAL A 109 -10.91 -19.87 -10.10
C VAL A 109 -11.37 -18.94 -8.97
N PRO A 110 -10.87 -17.68 -8.88
CA PRO A 110 -11.25 -16.77 -7.81
C PRO A 110 -12.73 -16.36 -7.93
N VAL A 111 -13.47 -16.51 -6.83
CA VAL A 111 -14.89 -16.13 -6.74
C VAL A 111 -15.11 -15.01 -5.72
N LYS A 112 -14.33 -14.98 -4.65
CA LYS A 112 -14.46 -13.99 -3.58
C LYS A 112 -13.10 -13.56 -3.05
N VAL A 113 -12.89 -12.25 -2.89
CA VAL A 113 -11.74 -11.74 -2.14
C VAL A 113 -12.06 -11.71 -0.64
N ILE A 114 -11.14 -12.23 0.16
CA ILE A 114 -11.24 -12.32 1.62
C ILE A 114 -10.50 -11.15 2.27
N ALA A 115 -9.27 -10.89 1.81
CA ALA A 115 -8.40 -9.89 2.42
C ALA A 115 -7.47 -9.26 1.38
N CYS A 116 -7.07 -8.02 1.66
CA CYS A 116 -6.03 -7.31 0.93
C CYS A 116 -5.18 -6.51 1.91
N CYS A 117 -3.87 -6.63 1.81
CA CYS A 117 -2.96 -5.84 2.62
C CYS A 117 -1.71 -5.44 1.84
N ALA A 118 -1.24 -4.21 2.06
CA ALA A 118 0.06 -3.77 1.59
C ALA A 118 1.13 -4.12 2.64
N LYS A 119 2.25 -4.68 2.19
CA LYS A 119 3.40 -5.04 3.02
C LYS A 119 4.70 -4.63 2.35
N ASN A 120 5.79 -4.73 3.11
CA ASN A 120 7.15 -4.50 2.63
C ASN A 120 7.32 -3.14 1.95
N ILE A 121 6.68 -2.11 2.52
CA ILE A 121 6.78 -0.74 2.03
C ILE A 121 8.21 -0.26 2.32
N THR A 122 8.99 -0.03 1.27
CA THR A 122 10.29 0.63 1.40
C THR A 122 10.22 2.01 0.76
N ALA A 123 10.80 2.99 1.43
CA ALA A 123 10.83 4.37 0.97
C ALA A 123 12.26 4.92 1.03
N ARG A 124 12.63 5.66 0.00
CA ARG A 124 13.85 6.45 -0.09
C ARG A 124 13.47 7.89 -0.38
N GLN A 125 14.17 8.80 0.29
CA GLN A 125 13.91 10.22 0.18
C GLN A 125 15.10 10.93 -0.47
N GLN A 126 14.80 11.96 -1.23
CA GLN A 126 15.80 12.83 -1.84
C GLN A 126 15.32 14.27 -1.77
N LEU A 127 16.17 15.17 -1.31
CA LEU A 127 15.92 16.61 -1.32
C LEU A 127 16.84 17.24 -2.36
N VAL A 128 16.26 17.95 -3.34
CA VAL A 128 17.00 18.62 -4.40
C VAL A 128 16.83 20.14 -4.24
N PRO A 129 17.87 20.88 -3.84
CA PRO A 129 17.81 22.33 -3.74
C PRO A 129 17.53 22.97 -5.11
N ILE A 130 16.74 24.05 -5.15
CA ILE A 130 16.47 24.82 -6.37
C ILE A 130 17.05 26.23 -6.23
N PRO A 131 18.17 26.57 -6.91
CA PRO A 131 18.71 27.92 -6.92
C PRO A 131 17.90 28.86 -7.85
N PRO A 132 17.79 30.17 -7.56
CA PRO A 132 18.06 30.88 -6.31
C PRO A 132 16.76 30.98 -5.47
N GLY A 133 16.34 29.88 -4.84
CA GLY A 133 15.07 29.82 -4.11
C GLY A 133 15.20 29.38 -2.66
N SER A 134 14.22 29.77 -1.84
CA SER A 134 13.96 29.23 -0.49
C SER A 134 13.24 27.87 -0.52
N HIS A 135 13.04 27.32 -1.71
CA HIS A 135 12.33 26.06 -1.94
C HIS A 135 13.30 24.96 -2.41
N ALA A 136 12.96 23.72 -2.07
CA ALA A 136 13.60 22.53 -2.59
C ALA A 136 12.54 21.57 -3.12
N LEU A 137 12.94 20.72 -4.05
CA LEU A 137 12.11 19.63 -4.53
C LEU A 137 12.37 18.40 -3.66
N ALA A 138 11.38 18.02 -2.85
CA ALA A 138 11.38 16.75 -2.15
C ALA A 138 10.88 15.64 -3.08
N ARG A 139 11.56 14.50 -3.08
CA ARG A 139 11.20 13.30 -3.86
C ARG A 139 11.14 12.10 -2.93
N ALA A 140 10.10 11.31 -3.10
CA ALA A 140 9.91 10.03 -2.47
C ALA A 140 9.97 8.96 -3.55
N PHE A 141 10.83 7.96 -3.38
CA PHE A 141 10.88 6.76 -4.21
C PHE A 141 10.48 5.59 -3.33
N TYR A 142 9.48 4.82 -3.73
CA TYR A 142 8.97 3.73 -2.91
C TYR A 142 8.49 2.55 -3.74
N ASN A 143 8.46 1.39 -3.10
CA ASN A 143 7.85 0.18 -3.61
C ASN A 143 7.18 -0.58 -2.46
N TYR A 144 6.25 -1.46 -2.79
CA TYR A 144 5.52 -2.28 -1.85
C TYR A 144 4.93 -3.50 -2.54
N GLU A 145 4.47 -4.43 -1.73
CA GLU A 145 3.81 -5.66 -2.16
C GLU A 145 2.36 -5.63 -1.69
N ILE A 146 1.45 -6.04 -2.56
CA ILE A 146 0.03 -6.17 -2.23
C ILE A 146 -0.26 -7.67 -2.15
N LEU A 147 -0.64 -8.13 -0.97
CA LEU A 147 -1.10 -9.49 -0.76
C LEU A 147 -2.62 -9.51 -0.85
N VAL A 148 -3.15 -10.31 -1.76
CA VAL A 148 -4.59 -10.51 -1.92
C VAL A 148 -4.90 -11.97 -1.64
N THR A 149 -5.76 -12.21 -0.66
CA THR A 149 -6.27 -13.54 -0.34
C THR A 149 -7.66 -13.70 -0.91
N TYR A 150 -7.89 -14.73 -1.72
CA TYR A 150 -9.18 -15.04 -2.32
C TYR A 150 -9.61 -16.48 -2.01
N ALA A 151 -10.90 -16.76 -2.19
CA ALA A 151 -11.48 -18.09 -2.16
C ALA A 151 -12.02 -18.49 -3.54
N ASP A 152 -11.90 -19.79 -3.84
CA ASP A 152 -12.55 -20.42 -4.97
C ASP A 152 -14.00 -20.85 -4.64
N ALA A 153 -14.70 -21.44 -5.61
CA ALA A 153 -16.06 -21.95 -5.44
C ALA A 153 -16.16 -23.13 -4.46
N ALA A 154 -15.06 -23.86 -4.23
CA ALA A 154 -14.98 -24.97 -3.29
C ALA A 154 -14.62 -24.51 -1.86
N GLY A 155 -14.33 -23.22 -1.67
CA GLY A 155 -13.94 -22.62 -0.40
C GLY A 155 -12.44 -22.72 -0.08
N HIS A 156 -11.61 -23.19 -1.01
CA HIS A 156 -10.15 -23.17 -0.82
C HIS A 156 -9.63 -21.75 -0.94
N THR A 157 -8.70 -21.39 -0.07
CA THR A 157 -8.11 -20.06 -0.03
C THR A 157 -6.71 -20.04 -0.65
N ALA A 158 -6.44 -19.04 -1.48
CA ALA A 158 -5.13 -18.77 -2.06
C ALA A 158 -4.71 -17.33 -1.78
N THR A 159 -3.40 -17.07 -1.72
CA THR A 159 -2.86 -15.71 -1.64
C THR A 159 -1.97 -15.44 -2.83
N ILE A 160 -2.19 -14.30 -3.47
CA ILE A 160 -1.37 -13.78 -4.56
C ILE A 160 -0.63 -12.52 -4.09
N THR A 161 0.54 -12.29 -4.68
CA THR A 161 1.36 -11.11 -4.43
C THR A 161 1.43 -10.27 -5.70
N LEU A 162 1.02 -9.01 -5.62
CA LEU A 162 1.14 -8.01 -6.68
C LEU A 162 2.23 -7.01 -6.30
N MET A 163 3.23 -6.86 -7.16
CA MET A 163 4.32 -5.92 -6.94
C MET A 163 3.90 -4.52 -7.41
N SER A 164 4.12 -3.50 -6.59
CA SER A 164 3.82 -2.11 -6.98
C SER A 164 4.67 -1.61 -8.16
N GLY A 165 5.85 -2.21 -8.34
CA GLY A 165 6.95 -1.65 -9.13
C GLY A 165 7.54 -0.40 -8.46
N PRO A 166 8.57 0.22 -9.07
CA PRO A 166 9.12 1.48 -8.58
C PRO A 166 8.10 2.61 -8.76
N ARG A 167 7.72 3.23 -7.65
CA ARG A 167 6.82 4.39 -7.60
C ARG A 167 7.59 5.61 -7.11
N TRP A 168 7.11 6.79 -7.49
CA TRP A 168 7.67 8.03 -6.99
C TRP A 168 6.64 9.15 -6.93
N GLN A 169 6.84 10.06 -5.99
CA GLN A 169 6.09 11.31 -5.88
C GLN A 169 7.05 12.45 -5.55
N ARG A 170 6.65 13.68 -5.87
CA ARG A 170 7.45 14.88 -5.61
C ARG A 170 6.59 16.04 -5.11
N ALA A 171 7.15 16.84 -4.23
CA ALA A 171 6.52 18.05 -3.70
C ALA A 171 7.56 19.17 -3.58
N PHE A 172 7.11 20.42 -3.72
CA PHE A 172 7.93 21.57 -3.32
C PHE A 172 7.78 21.78 -1.83
N VAL A 173 8.90 21.96 -1.13
CA VAL A 173 8.97 22.17 0.31
C VAL A 173 9.90 23.34 0.60
N SER A 174 9.75 23.94 1.78
CA SER A 174 10.65 24.98 2.29
C SER A 174 11.56 24.38 3.37
N PRO A 175 12.76 23.87 3.00
CA PRO A 175 13.56 23.06 3.92
C PRO A 175 14.14 23.84 5.10
N GLY A 176 14.42 25.14 4.92
CA GLY A 176 15.08 25.95 5.96
C GLY A 176 16.33 25.23 6.52
N PRO A 177 16.52 25.17 7.85
CA PRO A 177 17.58 24.41 8.50
C PRO A 177 17.23 22.92 8.76
N GLY A 178 16.05 22.45 8.31
CA GLY A 178 15.57 21.10 8.58
C GLY A 178 16.06 20.06 7.57
N ARG A 179 15.89 18.79 7.93
CA ARG A 179 16.07 17.64 7.04
C ARG A 179 14.72 17.14 6.53
N LEU A 180 14.72 16.57 5.33
CA LEU A 180 13.54 15.89 4.80
C LEU A 180 13.32 14.57 5.57
N GLU A 181 12.07 14.25 5.84
CA GLU A 181 11.60 12.94 6.28
C GLU A 181 10.36 12.58 5.44
N VAL A 182 10.37 11.40 4.83
CA VAL A 182 9.26 10.91 4.01
C VAL A 182 8.58 9.75 4.70
N GLN A 183 7.26 9.86 4.89
CA GLN A 183 6.43 8.77 5.38
C GLN A 183 5.47 8.34 4.27
N VAL A 184 5.47 7.04 3.96
CA VAL A 184 4.60 6.44 2.95
C VAL A 184 3.64 5.49 3.65
N LYS A 185 2.35 5.70 3.45
CA LYS A 185 1.29 4.79 3.88
C LYS A 185 0.54 4.29 2.66
N VAL A 186 0.19 3.01 2.66
CA VAL A 186 -0.48 2.36 1.56
C VAL A 186 -1.63 1.52 2.12
N ALA A 187 -2.81 1.60 1.53
CA ALA A 187 -3.94 0.75 1.90
C ALA A 187 -4.75 0.35 0.67
N CYS A 188 -5.28 -0.88 0.69
CA CYS A 188 -6.26 -1.30 -0.31
C CYS A 188 -7.58 -0.56 -0.06
N SER A 189 -8.09 0.16 -1.06
CA SER A 189 -9.33 0.94 -0.96
C SER A 189 -10.53 0.19 -1.54
N ARG A 190 -10.35 -0.47 -2.69
CA ARG A 190 -11.40 -1.21 -3.39
C ARG A 190 -10.82 -2.47 -4.03
N ILE A 191 -11.53 -3.59 -3.94
CA ILE A 191 -11.13 -4.83 -4.59
C ILE A 191 -12.33 -5.47 -5.26
N GLU A 192 -12.16 -5.88 -6.52
CA GLU A 192 -13.23 -6.45 -7.33
C GLU A 192 -12.72 -7.64 -8.13
N ILE A 193 -13.63 -8.59 -8.40
CA ILE A 193 -13.40 -9.66 -9.36
C ILE A 193 -14.29 -9.36 -10.55
N THR A 194 -13.70 -9.23 -11.73
CA THR A 194 -14.42 -8.99 -12.97
C THR A 194 -14.09 -10.08 -13.97
N THR A 195 -15.02 -10.39 -14.86
CA THR A 195 -14.77 -11.22 -16.03
C THR A 195 -14.91 -10.32 -17.25
N PRO A 196 -13.86 -10.17 -18.08
CA PRO A 196 -14.01 -9.39 -19.29
C PRO A 196 -15.11 -10.01 -20.17
N PRO A 197 -15.92 -9.20 -20.87
CA PRO A 197 -16.89 -9.74 -21.79
C PRO A 197 -16.18 -10.59 -22.86
N PRO A 198 -16.79 -11.67 -23.36
CA PRO A 198 -16.24 -12.40 -24.48
C PRO A 198 -15.99 -11.43 -25.65
N PRO A 199 -14.87 -11.55 -26.38
CA PRO A 199 -14.63 -10.70 -27.52
C PRO A 199 -15.79 -10.83 -28.50
N GLU A 200 -16.31 -9.70 -28.98
CA GLU A 200 -17.33 -9.71 -30.03
C GLU A 200 -16.81 -10.53 -31.21
N PRO A 201 -17.67 -11.33 -31.88
CA PRO A 201 -17.25 -12.05 -33.07
C PRO A 201 -16.74 -11.04 -34.10
N GLY A 202 -15.42 -10.96 -34.24
CA GLY A 202 -14.80 -10.19 -35.31
C GLY A 202 -15.28 -10.74 -36.66
N PRO A 203 -15.29 -9.91 -37.73
CA PRO A 203 -15.56 -10.43 -39.06
C PRO A 203 -14.64 -11.62 -39.33
N ALA A 204 -15.20 -12.69 -39.88
CA ALA A 204 -14.44 -13.90 -40.21
C ALA A 204 -13.15 -13.48 -40.93
N SER A 205 -12.01 -13.74 -40.31
CA SER A 205 -10.71 -13.43 -40.91
C SER A 205 -10.66 -14.08 -42.29
N PRO A 206 -10.36 -13.35 -43.37
CA PRO A 206 -10.22 -13.94 -44.69
C PRO A 206 -8.89 -14.70 -44.75
N TYR A 207 -8.80 -15.81 -44.02
CA TYR A 207 -7.70 -16.75 -44.15
C TYR A 207 -7.82 -17.41 -45.53
N LYS A 208 -7.13 -16.85 -46.53
CA LYS A 208 -6.62 -17.65 -47.64
C LYS A 208 -5.42 -18.44 -47.11
N PRO A 209 -5.44 -19.78 -47.08
CA PRO A 209 -4.24 -20.54 -46.75
C PRO A 209 -3.19 -20.26 -47.82
N VAL A 210 -2.11 -19.55 -47.47
CA VAL A 210 -0.92 -19.46 -48.31
C VAL A 210 -0.25 -20.83 -48.25
N ARG A 211 -0.42 -21.61 -49.33
CA ARG A 211 0.40 -22.82 -49.54
C ARG A 211 1.80 -22.35 -49.91
N VAL A 212 2.70 -22.36 -48.94
CA VAL A 212 4.13 -22.24 -49.22
C VAL A 212 4.62 -23.64 -49.58
N TRP A 213 4.97 -23.84 -50.85
CA TRP A 213 5.73 -25.01 -51.26
C TRP A 213 7.19 -24.77 -50.88
N VAL A 214 7.69 -25.55 -49.92
CA VAL A 214 9.13 -25.66 -49.69
C VAL A 214 9.61 -26.76 -50.62
N CYS A 215 10.35 -26.40 -51.67
CA CYS A 215 11.10 -27.37 -52.46
C CYS A 215 12.26 -27.88 -51.59
N VAL A 216 12.29 -29.19 -51.35
CA VAL A 216 13.46 -29.91 -50.85
C VAL A 216 14.20 -30.48 -52.05
#